data_AF-A0A822GRF2-F1
#
_entry.id   AF-A0A822GRF2-F1
#
_cell.length_a   1.000
_cell.length_b   1.000
_cell.length_c   1.000
_cell.angle_alpha   90.00
_cell.angle_beta   90.00
_cell.angle_gamma   90.00
#
_symmetry.space_group_name_H-M   'P 1'
#
loop_
_entity.id
_entity.type
_entity.pdbx_description
1 polymer ?
#
loop_
_entity_poly.entity_id
_entity_poly.type
_entity_poly.pdbx_seq_one_letter_code
_entity_poly.pdbx_strand_id
1 'polypeptide(L)'
;MNRSFVVIVKSLLKQTLFSITQKSFIRKLTNVKSDKQLFPPLPAYLYNDPTVYQLERENVFGKIGIYAGRLDRLKKLSDYLSITIAAYIIFIYRSSLTNELIAFHNVCSHRAGSIVPINLS
;
A
#
# COMPACT_ATOMS: atom_id res chain seq x y z
N MET A 1 21.82 -14.37 2.11
CA MET A 1 20.68 -14.21 1.18
C MET A 1 19.73 -13.15 1.72
N ASN A 2 19.53 -12.06 0.96
CA ASN A 2 18.81 -10.85 1.33
C ASN A 2 17.41 -11.13 1.90
N ARG A 3 17.20 -10.83 3.19
CA ARG A 3 15.86 -10.76 3.79
C ARG A 3 15.17 -9.53 3.19
N SER A 4 14.39 -9.73 2.12
CA SER A 4 13.62 -8.68 1.47
C SER A 4 12.46 -8.32 2.38
N PHE A 5 12.64 -7.28 3.18
CA PHE A 5 11.57 -6.74 4.01
C PHE A 5 10.57 -5.97 3.14
N VAL A 6 9.29 -6.12 3.48
CA VAL A 6 8.14 -5.55 2.76
C VAL A 6 7.65 -4.31 3.51
N VAL A 7 7.38 -3.23 2.77
CA VAL A 7 6.64 -2.08 3.31
C VAL A 7 5.14 -2.37 3.18
N ILE A 8 4.44 -2.43 4.30
CA ILE A 8 2.97 -2.52 4.35
C ILE A 8 2.43 -1.18 4.82
N VAL A 9 1.60 -0.55 4.00
CA VAL A 9 0.89 0.68 4.34
C VAL A 9 -0.44 0.29 4.95
N LYS A 10 -0.60 0.46 6.28
CA LYS A 10 -1.88 0.21 6.97
C LYS A 10 -2.65 1.50 7.08
N SER A 11 -3.73 1.62 6.29
CA SER A 11 -4.61 2.78 6.33
C SER A 11 -5.30 2.87 7.69
N LEU A 12 -4.93 3.89 8.48
CA LEU A 12 -5.68 4.31 9.65
C LEU A 12 -6.58 5.45 9.16
N LEU A 13 -7.90 5.28 9.30
CA LEU A 13 -8.94 6.22 8.87
C LEU A 13 -8.93 7.59 9.61
N LYS A 14 -7.79 8.01 10.17
CA LYS A 14 -7.57 9.35 10.71
C LYS A 14 -6.32 9.90 10.08
N GLN A 15 -6.51 11.04 9.43
CA GLN A 15 -5.57 11.79 8.62
C GLN A 15 -4.16 11.78 9.25
N THR A 16 -3.15 11.72 8.40
CA THR A 16 -1.71 11.96 8.63
C THR A 16 -0.76 10.84 9.09
N LEU A 17 -1.19 9.64 9.53
CA LEU A 17 -0.20 8.61 9.94
C LEU A 17 -0.59 7.19 9.51
N PHE A 18 0.15 6.64 8.54
CA PHE A 18 0.14 5.21 8.23
C PHE A 18 1.18 4.50 9.09
N SER A 19 0.79 3.46 9.83
CA SER A 19 1.77 2.64 10.56
C SER A 19 2.41 1.63 9.61
N ILE A 20 3.73 1.73 9.45
CA ILE A 20 4.51 0.80 8.64
C ILE A 20 4.97 -0.33 9.54
N THR A 21 4.49 -1.55 9.27
CA THR A 21 4.97 -2.74 9.99
C THR A 21 6.04 -3.45 9.17
N GLN A 22 7.25 -3.56 9.72
CA GLN A 22 8.30 -4.41 9.16
C GLN A 22 8.01 -5.85 9.56
N LYS A 23 7.62 -6.72 8.61
CA LYS A 23 7.46 -8.16 8.87
C LYS A 23 8.41 -8.96 8.00
N SER A 24 9.01 -10.00 8.59
CA SER A 24 9.62 -11.09 7.83
C SER A 24 8.50 -11.86 7.11
N PHE A 25 8.45 -11.74 5.79
CA PHE A 25 7.47 -12.45 4.98
C PHE A 25 8.01 -13.85 4.63
N ILE A 26 7.85 -14.81 5.55
CA ILE A 26 7.74 -16.23 5.19
C ILE A 26 6.40 -16.70 5.75
N ARG A 27 5.33 -16.55 4.97
CA ARG A 27 4.11 -17.29 5.23
C ARG A 27 4.27 -18.64 4.55
N LYS A 28 4.35 -19.70 5.35
CA LYS A 28 4.10 -21.06 4.88
C LYS A 28 2.68 -21.02 4.29
N LEU A 29 2.57 -20.95 2.97
CA LEU A 29 1.32 -21.22 2.24
C LEU A 29 1.06 -22.73 2.28
N THR A 30 1.11 -23.32 3.46
CA THR A 30 0.81 -24.73 3.64
C THR A 30 -0.64 -24.85 4.03
N ASN A 31 -1.37 -25.47 3.10
CA ASN A 31 -2.68 -26.07 3.28
C ASN A 31 -3.88 -25.12 3.19
N VAL A 32 -4.06 -24.51 2.01
CA VAL A 32 -5.42 -24.40 1.47
C VAL A 32 -5.75 -25.78 0.90
N LYS A 33 -6.53 -26.58 1.63
CA LYS A 33 -7.19 -27.75 1.02
C LYS A 33 -8.08 -27.17 -0.08
N SER A 34 -7.69 -27.36 -1.34
CA SER A 34 -8.54 -27.04 -2.46
C SER A 34 -9.69 -28.04 -2.48
N ASP A 35 -10.78 -27.71 -1.79
CA ASP A 35 -12.05 -28.34 -2.12
C ASP A 35 -12.37 -27.90 -3.55
N LYS A 36 -12.44 -28.84 -4.50
CA LYS A 36 -12.62 -28.56 -5.95
C LYS A 36 -14.05 -28.11 -6.27
N GLN A 37 -14.64 -27.28 -5.42
CA GLN A 37 -15.93 -26.66 -5.70
C GLN A 37 -15.65 -25.41 -6.54
N LEU A 38 -15.96 -25.50 -7.84
CA LEU A 38 -15.90 -24.36 -8.75
C LEU A 38 -16.99 -23.37 -8.36
N PHE A 39 -16.59 -22.28 -7.71
CA PHE A 39 -17.48 -21.16 -7.49
C PHE A 39 -17.76 -20.49 -8.85
N PRO A 40 -19.02 -20.09 -9.13
CA PRO A 40 -19.29 -19.30 -10.31
C PRO A 40 -18.47 -18.00 -10.28
N PRO A 41 -18.07 -17.47 -11.44
CA PRO A 41 -17.39 -16.18 -11.50
C PRO A 41 -18.26 -15.11 -10.86
N LEU A 42 -17.61 -14.06 -10.34
CA LEU A 42 -18.33 -12.91 -9.83
C LEU A 42 -19.18 -12.27 -10.95
N PRO A 43 -20.33 -11.65 -10.62
CA PRO A 43 -21.11 -10.88 -11.57
C PRO A 43 -20.27 -9.85 -12.33
N ALA A 44 -20.54 -9.69 -13.63
CA ALA A 44 -19.76 -8.83 -14.52
C ALA A 44 -19.63 -7.38 -14.04
N TYR A 45 -20.69 -6.83 -13.43
CA TYR A 45 -20.73 -5.46 -12.95
C TYR A 45 -19.67 -5.19 -11.85
N LEU A 46 -19.26 -6.21 -11.09
CA LEU A 46 -18.24 -6.04 -10.06
C LEU A 46 -16.85 -5.69 -10.62
N TYR A 47 -16.62 -5.93 -11.92
CA TYR A 47 -15.33 -5.66 -12.56
C TYR A 47 -15.24 -4.29 -13.24
N ASN A 48 -16.38 -3.67 -13.59
CA ASN A 48 -16.39 -2.48 -14.44
C ASN A 48 -17.31 -1.35 -13.96
N ASP A 49 -18.12 -1.57 -12.92
CA ASP A 49 -18.96 -0.52 -12.34
C ASP A 49 -18.12 0.46 -11.50
N PRO A 50 -18.07 1.76 -11.85
CA PRO A 50 -17.32 2.77 -11.08
C PRO A 50 -17.81 2.93 -9.63
N THR A 51 -19.09 2.68 -9.37
CA THR A 51 -19.66 2.73 -8.01
C THR A 51 -19.13 1.58 -7.17
N VAL A 52 -18.99 0.38 -7.75
CA VAL A 52 -18.35 -0.77 -7.07
C VAL A 52 -16.90 -0.45 -6.77
N TYR A 53 -16.16 0.10 -7.74
CA TYR A 53 -14.77 0.50 -7.52
C TYR A 53 -14.64 1.49 -6.35
N GLN A 54 -15.51 2.50 -6.26
CA GLN A 54 -15.46 3.45 -5.15
C GLN A 54 -15.74 2.78 -3.79
N LEU A 55 -16.66 1.82 -3.73
CA LEU A 55 -16.93 1.04 -2.52
C LEU A 55 -15.72 0.17 -2.12
N GLU A 56 -15.06 -0.49 -3.08
CA GLU A 56 -13.85 -1.27 -2.84
C GLU A 56 -12.70 -0.39 -2.36
N ARG A 57 -12.53 0.79 -2.96
CA ARG A 57 -11.54 1.78 -2.53
C ARG A 57 -11.68 2.10 -1.06
N GLU A 58 -12.89 2.38 -0.59
CA GLU A 58 -13.14 2.80 0.79
C GLU A 58 -13.14 1.62 1.78
N ASN A 59 -13.73 0.49 1.40
CA ASN A 59 -14.00 -0.62 2.32
C ASN A 59 -12.94 -1.72 2.29
N VAL A 60 -12.19 -1.84 1.21
CA VAL A 60 -11.10 -2.81 1.06
C VAL A 60 -9.77 -2.07 1.10
N PHE A 61 -9.45 -1.32 0.06
CA PHE A 61 -8.12 -0.72 -0.10
C PHE A 61 -7.82 0.34 0.98
N GLY A 62 -8.82 1.06 1.45
CA GLY A 62 -8.73 2.05 2.53
C GLY A 62 -8.66 1.46 3.94
N LYS A 63 -8.69 0.13 4.09
CA LYS A 63 -8.67 -0.54 5.42
C LYS A 63 -7.61 -1.62 5.55
N ILE A 64 -7.20 -2.26 4.45
CA ILE A 64 -6.21 -3.34 4.48
C ILE A 64 -4.77 -2.81 4.39
N GLY A 65 -3.82 -3.65 4.82
CA GLY A 65 -2.40 -3.39 4.59
C GLY A 65 -1.99 -3.82 3.18
N ILE A 66 -1.41 -2.90 2.40
CA ILE A 66 -1.03 -3.16 1.00
C ILE A 66 0.49 -3.12 0.85
N TYR A 67 1.02 -4.06 0.07
CA TYR A 67 2.43 -4.10 -0.32
C TYR A 67 2.77 -2.84 -1.13
N ALA A 68 3.71 -2.04 -0.63
CA ALA A 68 4.16 -0.81 -1.27
C ALA A 68 5.53 -0.92 -1.95
N GLY A 69 6.35 -1.89 -1.56
CA GLY A 69 7.68 -2.06 -2.14
C GLY A 69 8.67 -2.77 -1.23
N ARG A 70 9.92 -2.85 -1.72
CA ARG A 70 11.06 -3.43 -1.00
C ARG A 70 11.76 -2.39 -0.13
N LEU A 71 12.15 -2.77 1.09
CA LEU A 71 12.96 -1.90 1.96
C LEU A 71 14.31 -1.51 1.36
N ASP A 72 14.83 -2.27 0.41
CA ASP A 72 16.12 -1.95 -0.20
C ASP A 72 16.14 -0.59 -0.92
N ARG A 73 14.96 -0.08 -1.33
CA ARG A 73 14.79 1.24 -1.94
C ARG A 73 14.67 2.39 -0.93
N LEU A 74 14.73 2.10 0.38
CA LEU A 74 14.54 3.08 1.48
C LEU A 74 15.68 2.99 2.51
N LYS A 75 16.92 2.84 2.04
CA LYS A 75 18.10 2.64 2.90
C LYS A 75 18.65 3.96 3.43
N LYS A 76 18.69 4.99 2.59
CA LYS A 76 19.22 6.31 2.91
C LYS A 76 18.08 7.26 3.32
N LEU A 77 18.42 8.30 4.06
CA LEU A 77 17.47 9.33 4.49
C LEU A 77 16.85 10.12 3.32
N SER A 78 17.54 10.20 2.19
CA SER A 78 17.05 10.84 0.96
C SER A 78 16.14 9.94 0.12
N ASP A 79 16.06 8.65 0.46
CA ASP A 79 15.32 7.69 -0.33
C ASP A 79 13.82 7.80 -0.06
N TYR A 80 13.03 7.77 -1.12
CA TYR A 80 11.58 7.73 -1.02
C TYR A 80 10.98 6.77 -2.05
N LEU A 81 9.77 6.28 -1.75
CA LEU A 81 8.89 5.61 -2.70
C LEU A 81 7.70 6.52 -2.95
N SER A 82 7.26 6.64 -4.20
CA SER A 82 6.01 7.31 -4.56
C SER A 82 5.20 6.35 -5.40
N ILE A 83 4.00 6.01 -4.95
CA ILE A 83 3.15 4.98 -5.54
C ILE A 83 1.69 5.42 -5.54
N THR A 84 0.91 4.87 -6.48
CA THR A 84 -0.54 5.03 -6.51
C THR A 84 -1.19 3.69 -6.26
N ILE A 85 -2.00 3.60 -5.20
CA ILE A 85 -2.76 2.39 -4.86
C ILE A 85 -4.24 2.77 -4.82
N ALA A 86 -5.06 2.19 -5.69
CA ALA A 86 -6.50 2.46 -5.73
C ALA A 86 -6.81 3.97 -5.69
N ALA A 87 -6.11 4.72 -6.56
CA ALA A 87 -6.12 6.19 -6.65
C ALA A 87 -5.70 6.99 -5.39
N TYR A 88 -5.17 6.34 -4.36
CA TYR A 88 -4.44 7.01 -3.29
C TYR A 88 -2.98 7.22 -3.72
N ILE A 89 -2.58 8.49 -3.87
CA ILE A 89 -1.19 8.85 -4.16
C ILE A 89 -0.45 8.94 -2.83
N ILE A 90 0.52 8.06 -2.63
CA ILE A 90 1.21 7.88 -1.35
C ILE A 90 2.70 8.04 -1.61
N PHE A 91 3.39 8.77 -0.73
CA PHE A 91 4.83 8.72 -0.66
C PHE A 91 5.30 8.18 0.69
N ILE A 92 6.43 7.47 0.67
CA ILE A 92 7.03 6.78 1.80
C ILE A 92 8.49 7.19 1.88
N TYR A 93 8.98 7.57 3.04
CA TYR A 93 10.37 7.95 3.26
C TYR A 93 10.87 7.50 4.63
N ARG A 94 12.17 7.61 4.87
CA ARG A 94 12.80 7.33 6.15
C ARG A 94 13.03 8.64 6.92
N SER A 95 12.41 8.75 8.09
CA SER A 95 12.54 9.91 8.98
C SER A 95 13.97 10.07 9.49
N SER A 96 14.54 11.27 9.39
CA SER A 96 15.85 11.58 9.98
C SER A 96 15.81 11.69 11.50
N LEU A 97 14.64 11.99 12.07
CA LEU A 97 14.45 12.18 13.51
C LEU A 97 14.33 10.86 14.25
N THR A 98 13.58 9.90 13.69
CA THR A 98 13.26 8.61 14.35
C THR A 98 13.92 7.41 13.68
N ASN A 99 14.50 7.57 12.49
CA ASN A 99 14.97 6.48 11.63
C ASN A 99 13.89 5.44 11.27
N GLU A 100 12.62 5.80 11.44
CA GLU A 100 11.47 4.98 11.08
C GLU A 100 10.98 5.30 9.67
N LEU A 101 10.29 4.36 9.04
CA LEU A 101 9.58 4.64 7.81
C LEU A 101 8.26 5.31 8.11
N ILE A 102 7.95 6.36 7.35
CA ILE A 102 6.69 7.10 7.43
C ILE A 102 6.10 7.19 6.03
N ALA A 103 4.78 7.05 5.94
CA ALA A 103 4.03 7.25 4.71
C ALA A 103 2.99 8.36 4.87
N PHE A 104 2.83 9.17 3.82
CA PHE A 104 1.87 10.28 3.74
C PHE A 104 1.19 10.28 2.38
N HIS A 105 0.05 10.98 2.30
CA HIS A 105 -0.50 11.35 1.01
C HIS A 105 0.46 12.28 0.27
N ASN A 106 0.75 11.98 -0.99
CA ASN A 106 1.61 12.80 -1.84
C ASN A 106 0.80 13.96 -2.45
N VAL A 107 0.17 14.75 -1.57
CA VAL A 107 -0.71 15.85 -1.93
C VAL A 107 -0.40 17.01 -0.99
N CYS A 108 0.04 18.13 -1.55
CA CYS A 108 0.30 19.36 -0.82
C CYS A 108 -1.01 19.93 -0.29
N SER A 109 -1.05 20.24 1.01
CA SER A 109 -2.23 20.81 1.67
C SER A 109 -2.64 22.20 1.14
N HIS A 110 -1.72 22.94 0.51
CA HIS A 110 -2.00 24.29 0.02
C HIS A 110 -2.73 24.27 -1.33
N ARG A 111 -2.27 23.49 -2.30
CA ARG A 111 -2.78 23.53 -3.69
C ARG A 111 -3.00 22.16 -4.33
N ALA A 112 -3.05 21.11 -3.52
CA ALA A 112 -3.23 19.73 -3.97
C ALA A 112 -2.20 19.23 -5.01
N GLY A 113 -1.07 19.93 -5.18
CA GLY A 113 0.03 19.49 -6.03
C GLY A 113 0.81 18.33 -5.41
N SER A 114 1.51 17.56 -6.25
CA SER A 114 2.39 16.49 -5.77
C SER A 114 3.58 17.06 -4.98
N ILE A 115 3.91 16.45 -3.84
CA ILE A 115 5.05 16.87 -2.99
C ILE A 115 6.36 16.31 -3.54
N VAL A 116 6.33 15.06 -4.00
CA VAL A 116 7.44 14.39 -4.69
C VAL A 116 6.99 13.88 -6.06
N PRO A 117 7.88 13.77 -7.06
CA PRO A 117 7.55 13.16 -8.34
C PRO A 117 6.96 11.75 -8.15
N ILE A 118 5.89 11.46 -8.90
CA ILE A 118 5.30 10.13 -8.93
C ILE A 118 6.20 9.26 -9.79
N ASN A 119 6.83 8.26 -9.17
CA ASN A 119 7.69 7.31 -9.87
C ASN A 119 6.83 6.12 -10.28
N LEU A 120 6.43 6.05 -11.55
CA LEU A 120 5.79 4.87 -12.10
C LEU A 120 6.85 3.75 -12.11
N SER A 121 6.77 2.87 -11.11
CA SER A 121 7.69 1.75 -10.89
C SER A 121 7.63 0.71 -11.99
#